data_AF-A0A930ETJ9-F1
#
_entry.id   AF-A0A930ETJ9-F1
#
_cell.length_a   1.000
_cell.length_b   1.000
_cell.length_c   1.000
_cell.angle_alpha   90.00
_cell.angle_beta   90.00
_cell.angle_gamma   90.00
#
_symmetry.space_group_name_H-M   'P 1'
#
loop_
_entity.id
_entity.type
_entity.pdbx_description
1 polymer ?
#
loop_
_entity_poly.entity_id
_entity_poly.type
_entity_poly.pdbx_seq_one_letter_code
_entity_poly.pdbx_strand_id
1 'polypeptide(L)' 'WVFGPVPDGLAEQVHETGAELVAFDGCPIAHLVLAQRLAVERALARGLNPDTPRNLTRSVILP' A
#
# COMPACT_ATOMS: atom_id res chain seq x y z
N TRP A 1 -4.52 2.11 -3.08
CA TRP A 1 -3.48 3.06 -3.51
C TRP A 1 -3.23 2.91 -4.98
N VAL A 2 -3.04 4.01 -5.68
CA VAL A 2 -2.50 4.04 -7.05
C VAL A 2 -1.30 4.96 -7.06
N PHE A 3 -0.18 4.49 -7.63
CA PHE A 3 1.01 5.29 -7.87
C PHE A 3 1.05 5.66 -9.36
N GLY A 4 0.86 6.94 -9.67
CA GLY A 4 0.70 7.41 -11.05
C GLY A 4 -0.78 7.61 -11.43
N PRO A 5 -1.10 7.67 -12.73
CA PRO A 5 -2.44 8.01 -13.20
C PRO A 5 -3.45 6.92 -12.80
N VAL A 6 -4.62 7.37 -12.35
CA VAL A 6 -5.74 6.47 -12.03
C VAL A 6 -6.41 6.05 -13.34
N PRO A 7 -6.55 4.74 -13.62
CA PRO A 7 -7.30 4.27 -14.77
C PRO A 7 -8.75 4.75 -14.78
N ASP A 8 -9.28 5.05 -15.95
CA ASP A 8 -10.66 5.50 -16.12
C ASP A 8 -11.66 4.50 -15.52
N GLY A 9 -12.66 5.01 -14.80
CA GLY A 9 -13.68 4.20 -14.12
C GLY A 9 -13.22 3.52 -12.83
N LEU A 10 -11.92 3.38 -12.55
CA LEU A 10 -11.45 2.68 -11.34
C LEU A 10 -11.85 3.40 -10.05
N ALA A 11 -11.85 4.73 -10.04
CA ALA A 11 -12.22 5.50 -8.85
C ALA A 11 -13.68 5.25 -8.43
N GLU A 12 -14.59 5.17 -9.39
CA GLU A 12 -15.99 4.87 -9.17
C GLU A 12 -16.16 3.42 -8.66
N GLN A 13 -15.52 2.46 -9.32
CA GLN A 13 -15.53 1.05 -8.89
C GLN A 13 -15.02 0.88 -7.45
N VAL A 14 -13.95 1.57 -7.06
CA VAL A 14 -13.44 1.52 -5.68
C VAL A 14 -14.45 2.12 -4.70
N HIS A 15 -15.05 3.27 -5.04
CA HIS A 15 -16.07 3.90 -4.22
C HIS A 15 -17.30 3.01 -4.00
N GLU A 16 -17.76 2.30 -5.03
CA GLU A 16 -18.88 1.34 -4.94
C GLU A 16 -18.62 0.20 -3.94
N THR A 17 -17.36 -0.20 -3.75
CA THR A 17 -16.98 -1.20 -2.72
C THR A 17 -16.97 -0.64 -1.29
N GLY A 18 -17.13 0.67 -1.12
CA GLY A 18 -16.96 1.37 0.16
C GLY A 18 -15.49 1.57 0.55
N ALA A 19 -14.55 1.31 -0.36
CA ALA A 19 -13.14 1.50 -0.12
C ALA A 19 -12.69 2.94 -0.45
N GLU A 20 -11.56 3.34 0.15
CA GLU A 20 -10.93 4.62 -0.12
C GLU A 20 -9.86 4.48 -1.22
N LEU A 21 -10.04 5.21 -2.33
CA LEU A 21 -8.98 5.35 -3.32
C LEU A 21 -8.05 6.50 -2.91
N VAL A 22 -6.82 6.15 -2.54
CA VAL A 22 -5.76 7.14 -2.35
C VAL A 22 -4.91 7.21 -3.62
N ALA A 23 -4.90 8.38 -4.26
CA ALA A 23 -4.09 8.73 -5.43
C ALA A 23 -3.28 10.01 -5.15
N PHE A 24 -2.21 10.24 -5.93
CA PHE A 24 -1.33 11.40 -5.75
C PHE A 24 -0.90 11.94 -7.11
N ASP A 25 -1.20 13.22 -7.36
CA ASP A 25 -0.75 13.94 -8.55
C ASP A 25 0.63 14.54 -8.31
N GLY A 26 1.65 13.67 -8.30
CA GLY A 26 3.03 14.07 -8.03
C GLY A 26 4.00 12.91 -8.17
N CYS A 27 5.19 13.05 -7.57
CA CYS A 27 6.24 12.03 -7.69
C CYS A 27 5.80 10.67 -7.09
N PRO A 28 5.77 9.58 -7.88
CA PRO A 28 5.36 8.27 -7.40
C PRO A 28 6.20 7.75 -6.21
N ILE A 29 7.50 8.06 -6.18
CA ILE A 29 8.38 7.64 -5.09
C ILE A 29 8.05 8.37 -3.78
N ALA A 30 7.62 9.64 -3.83
CA ALA A 30 7.17 10.35 -2.63
C ALA A 30 5.86 9.73 -2.08
N HIS A 31 4.94 9.36 -2.97
CA HIS A 31 3.71 8.67 -2.57
C HIS A 31 3.98 7.27 -2.01
N LEU A 32 4.96 6.56 -2.55
CA LEU A 32 5.41 5.27 -1.99
C LEU A 32 5.90 5.41 -0.55
N VAL A 33 6.63 6.47 -0.21
CA VAL A 33 7.08 6.70 1.17
C VAL A 33 5.89 6.92 2.12
N LEU A 34 4.87 7.67 1.70
CA LEU A 34 3.63 7.80 2.48
C LEU A 34 2.97 6.43 2.68
N ALA A 35 3.02 5.58 1.65
CA ALA A 35 2.47 4.26 1.72
C ALA A 35 3.16 3.34 2.72
N GLN A 36 4.48 3.35 2.69
CA GLN A 36 5.32 2.62 3.63
C GLN A 36 5.10 3.11 5.07
N ARG A 37 5.01 4.43 5.30
CA ARG A 37 4.77 5.00 6.63
C ARG A 37 3.44 4.55 7.22
N LEU A 38 2.35 4.56 6.44
CA LEU A 38 1.06 4.04 6.92
C LEU A 38 1.15 2.55 7.29
N ALA A 39 1.85 1.75 6.47
CA ALA A 39 1.98 0.32 6.73
C ALA A 39 2.70 0.05 8.07
N VAL A 40 3.77 0.81 8.35
CA VAL A 40 4.49 0.76 9.63
C VAL A 40 3.56 1.16 10.78
N GLU A 41 2.88 2.31 10.69
CA GLU A 41 1.96 2.76 11.73
C GLU A 41 0.83 1.76 11.98
N ARG A 42 0.26 1.17 10.92
CA ARG A 42 -0.77 0.13 11.03
C ARG A 42 -0.26 -1.16 11.67
N ALA A 43 0.98 -1.55 11.42
CA ALA A 43 1.59 -2.70 12.07
C ALA A 43 1.77 -2.44 13.58
N LEU A 44 2.38 -1.30 13.93
CA LEU A 44 2.63 -0.91 15.31
C LEU A 44 1.32 -0.75 16.10
N ALA A 45 0.31 -0.10 15.53
CA ALA A 45 -1.02 0.04 16.15
C ALA A 45 -1.71 -1.31 16.42
N ARG A 46 -1.31 -2.37 15.72
CA ARG A 46 -1.81 -3.74 15.91
C ARG A 46 -0.88 -4.61 16.76
N GLY A 47 0.16 -4.04 17.36
CA GLY A 47 1.16 -4.77 18.14
C GLY A 47 2.03 -5.72 17.31
N LEU A 48 2.14 -5.49 15.99
CA LEU A 48 2.97 -6.29 15.10
C LEU A 48 4.34 -5.63 14.90
N ASN A 49 5.38 -6.44 14.76
CA ASN A 49 6.70 -5.95 14.37
C ASN A 49 6.81 -5.90 12.83
N PRO A 50 6.92 -4.70 12.20
CA PRO A 50 7.04 -4.57 10.75
C PRO A 50 8.35 -5.13 10.19
N ASP A 51 9.40 -5.26 11.01
CA ASP A 51 10.71 -5.79 10.59
C ASP A 51 10.76 -7.32 10.55
N THR A 52 9.78 -7.99 11.15
CA THR A 52 9.65 -9.46 11.14
C THR A 52 8.27 -9.87 10.61
N PRO A 53 7.99 -9.64 9.32
CA PRO A 53 6.67 -9.91 8.76
C PRO A 53 6.37 -11.41 8.71
N ARG A 54 5.10 -11.76 8.95
CA ARG A 54 4.66 -13.16 8.98
C ARG A 54 4.79 -13.81 7.60
N ASN A 55 5.18 -15.08 7.57
CA ASN A 55 5.24 -15.92 6.36
C ASN A 55 6.21 -15.40 5.27
N LEU A 56 7.22 -14.61 5.64
CA LEU A 56 8.21 -14.09 4.70
C LEU A 56 9.62 -14.54 5.07
N THR A 57 10.37 -14.93 4.05
CA THR A 57 11.82 -15.10 4.08
C THR A 57 12.46 -13.95 3.31
N ARG A 58 13.75 -13.69 3.56
CA ARG A 58 14.50 -12.64 2.85
C ARG A 58 14.53 -12.86 1.33
N SER A 59 14.59 -14.12 0.90
CA SER A 59 14.63 -14.51 -0.51
C SER A 59 13.56 -15.56 -0.79
N VAL A 60 12.95 -15.46 -1.98
CA VAL A 60 12.09 -16.50 -2.53
C VAL A 60 12.97 -17.43 -3.35
N ILE A 61 12.96 -18.72 -3.03
CA ILE A 61 13.64 -19.76 -3.79
C ILE A 61 12.55 -20.66 -4.35
N LEU A 62 12.48 -20.74 -5.67
CA LEU A 62 11.61 -21.67 -6.37
C LEU A 62 12.46 -22.87 -6.84
N PRO A 63 11.93 -24.10 -6.79
CA PRO A 63 12.61 -25.28 -7.33
C PRO A 63 12.80 -25.20 -8.85
#